data_AF-A0A1V5K5J4-F1
#
_entry.id   AF-A0A1V5K5J4-F1
#
_cell.length_a   1.000
_cell.length_b   1.000
_cell.length_c   1.000
_cell.angle_alpha   90.00
_cell.angle_beta   90.00
_cell.angle_gamma   90.00
#
_symmetry.space_group_name_H-M   'P 1'
#
loop_
_entity.id
_entity.type
_entity.pdbx_description
1 polymer ?
#
loop_
_entity_poly.entity_id
_entity_poly.type
_entity_poly.pdbx_seq_one_letter_code
_entity_poly.pdbx_strand_id
1 'polypeptide(L)'
;MDSSGEAQVMTVGWFTRASFRPPTLALAVSRERRLYRCIQESNEFVLAIPGEDQAREVLFCGAASSKQVDRFKECRFITKPGNLVKAPLIENCLANFECRVINQVDAGDHTIFVGEVVSAWMHEKPTANLMLVGLESGYKVLAEEGPYRVGVVRHHD
;
A
#
# COMPACT_ATOMS: atom_id res chain seq x y z
N MET A 1 -12.10 4.02 2.33
CA MET A 1 -13.10 4.29 1.28
C MET A 1 -13.54 5.73 1.43
N ASP A 2 -13.99 6.41 0.39
CA ASP A 2 -14.60 7.73 0.55
C ASP A 2 -16.05 7.63 1.09
N SER A 3 -16.65 8.79 1.37
CA SER A 3 -18.03 8.92 1.82
C SER A 3 -19.10 8.32 0.89
N SER A 4 -18.79 8.10 -0.40
CA SER A 4 -19.70 7.40 -1.34
C SER A 4 -19.55 5.89 -1.31
N GLY A 5 -18.60 5.36 -0.53
CA GLY A 5 -18.29 3.94 -0.45
C GLY A 5 -17.31 3.46 -1.52
N GLU A 6 -16.73 4.36 -2.31
CA GLU A 6 -15.71 3.97 -3.29
C GLU A 6 -14.35 3.76 -2.61
N ALA A 7 -13.72 2.62 -2.91
CA ALA A 7 -12.35 2.34 -2.49
C ALA A 7 -11.34 3.00 -3.43
N GLN A 8 -10.18 3.36 -2.89
CA GLN A 8 -9.03 3.86 -3.65
C GLN A 8 -7.80 3.02 -3.29
N VAL A 9 -6.92 2.81 -4.26
CA VAL A 9 -5.65 2.12 -4.10
C VAL A 9 -4.54 2.97 -4.71
N MET A 10 -3.40 3.03 -4.03
CA MET A 10 -2.15 3.58 -4.55
C MET A 10 -0.98 2.84 -3.95
N THR A 11 0.15 2.88 -4.64
CA THR A 11 1.41 2.42 -4.07
C THR A 11 1.95 3.47 -3.11
N VAL A 12 2.33 3.03 -1.91
CA VAL A 12 3.02 3.86 -0.92
C VAL A 12 4.40 3.28 -0.65
N GLY A 13 5.44 4.07 -0.95
CA GLY A 13 6.82 3.71 -0.64
C GLY A 13 7.27 4.17 0.74
N TRP A 14 6.59 5.17 1.32
CA TRP A 14 6.99 5.81 2.58
C TRP A 14 6.11 5.32 3.72
N PHE A 15 6.40 4.12 4.21
CA PHE A 15 5.76 3.55 5.39
C PHE A 15 6.77 2.87 6.31
N THR A 16 6.43 2.71 7.58
CA THR A 16 7.25 2.01 8.56
C THR A 16 6.41 1.50 9.72
N ARG A 17 6.95 0.55 10.49
CA ARG A 17 6.41 0.21 11.81
C ARG A 17 6.74 1.33 12.79
N ALA A 18 5.73 1.82 13.50
CA ALA A 18 5.87 2.93 14.45
C ALA A 18 5.90 2.45 15.92
N SER A 19 5.23 1.35 16.26
CA SER A 19 5.22 0.78 17.61
C SER A 19 5.00 -0.73 17.59
N PHE A 20 5.40 -1.37 18.68
CA PHE A 20 5.12 -2.78 18.96
C PHE A 20 3.85 -2.98 19.82
N ARG A 21 3.58 -2.07 20.77
CA ARG A 21 2.40 -2.11 21.64
C ARG A 21 1.85 -0.69 21.89
N PRO A 22 0.62 -0.38 21.44
CA PRO A 22 -0.15 -1.15 20.47
C PRO A 22 0.62 -1.33 19.14
N PRO A 23 0.33 -2.35 18.33
CA PRO A 23 0.98 -2.52 17.03
C PRO A 23 0.55 -1.39 16.10
N THR A 24 1.50 -0.57 15.64
CA THR A 24 1.18 0.58 14.79
C THR A 24 2.08 0.68 13.57
N LEU A 25 1.49 1.17 12.48
CA LEU A 25 2.14 1.52 11.23
C LEU A 25 2.03 3.03 11.01
N ALA A 26 3.04 3.64 10.42
CA ALA A 26 2.99 5.01 9.94
C ALA A 26 3.20 5.01 8.42
N LEU A 27 2.43 5.81 7.69
CA LEU A 27 2.63 6.01 6.26
C LEU A 27 2.40 7.46 5.86
N ALA A 28 3.25 7.98 4.97
CA ALA A 28 3.14 9.32 4.44
C ALA A 28 2.34 9.32 3.15
N VAL A 29 1.31 10.17 3.07
CA VAL A 29 0.45 10.30 1.88
C VAL A 29 0.43 11.76 1.44
N SER A 30 0.73 12.00 0.17
CA SER A 30 0.62 13.33 -0.44
C SER A 30 -0.83 13.80 -0.40
N ARG A 31 -1.05 15.06 -0.02
CA ARG A 31 -2.39 15.65 0.06
C ARG A 31 -3.09 15.78 -1.29
N GLU A 32 -2.35 15.63 -2.39
CA GLU A 32 -2.88 15.65 -3.76
C GLU A 32 -3.53 14.32 -4.16
N ARG A 33 -3.22 13.22 -3.46
CA ARG A 33 -3.74 11.89 -3.80
C ARG A 33 -5.20 11.76 -3.35
N ARG A 34 -6.07 11.18 -4.19
CA ARG A 34 -7.46 10.88 -3.79
C ARG A 34 -7.54 10.01 -2.53
N LEU A 35 -6.58 9.08 -2.37
CA LEU A 35 -6.48 8.24 -1.17
C LEU A 35 -6.38 9.06 0.12
N TYR A 36 -5.74 10.23 0.10
CA TYR A 36 -5.64 11.12 1.27
C TYR A 36 -7.03 11.46 1.83
N ARG A 37 -7.97 11.86 0.98
CA ARG A 37 -9.33 12.20 1.39
C ARG A 37 -10.08 10.97 1.90
N CYS A 38 -9.90 9.81 1.25
CA CYS A 38 -10.49 8.56 1.74
C CYS A 38 -10.04 8.24 3.17
N ILE A 39 -8.74 8.37 3.47
CA ILE A 39 -8.21 8.08 4.81
C ILE A 39 -8.71 9.12 5.82
N GLN A 40 -8.74 10.40 5.47
CA GLN A 40 -9.29 11.47 6.32
C GLN A 40 -10.76 11.23 6.67
N GLU A 41 -11.58 10.88 5.67
CA GLU A 41 -13.02 10.69 5.85
C GLU A 41 -13.33 9.41 6.61
N SER A 42 -12.63 8.30 6.32
CA SER A 42 -12.93 7.01 6.93
C SER A 42 -12.17 6.73 8.23
N ASN A 43 -11.08 7.44 8.53
CA ASN A 43 -10.14 7.14 9.61
C ASN A 43 -9.64 5.69 9.60
N GLU A 44 -9.55 5.09 8.41
CA GLU A 44 -9.25 3.68 8.22
C GLU A 44 -8.47 3.48 6.92
N PHE A 45 -7.54 2.53 6.91
CA PHE A 45 -6.85 2.08 5.70
C PHE A 45 -6.44 0.61 5.80
N VAL A 46 -6.12 0.01 4.67
CA VAL A 46 -5.45 -1.30 4.60
C VAL A 46 -4.08 -1.09 3.97
N LEU A 47 -3.02 -1.53 4.65
CA LEU A 47 -1.69 -1.66 4.04
C LEU A 47 -1.56 -3.08 3.46
N ALA A 48 -1.64 -3.18 2.14
CA ALA A 48 -1.43 -4.43 1.41
C ALA A 48 0.04 -4.56 1.00
N ILE A 49 0.68 -5.68 1.32
CA ILE A 49 2.08 -5.97 1.00
C ILE A 49 2.13 -6.78 -0.29
N PRO A 50 2.60 -6.22 -1.42
CA PRO A 50 2.56 -6.90 -2.70
C PRO A 50 3.60 -8.03 -2.82
N GLY A 51 3.23 -9.05 -3.58
CA GLY A 51 4.14 -10.13 -4.02
C GLY A 51 4.93 -9.74 -5.27
N GLU A 52 5.95 -10.55 -5.58
CA GLU A 52 6.81 -10.35 -6.75
C GLU A 52 6.06 -10.37 -8.11
N ASP A 53 4.91 -11.05 -8.15
CA ASP A 53 4.02 -11.16 -9.29
C ASP A 53 3.20 -9.89 -9.55
N GLN A 54 3.18 -8.95 -8.61
CA GLN A 54 2.42 -7.68 -8.70
C GLN A 54 3.28 -6.48 -9.10
N ALA A 55 4.49 -6.71 -9.65
CA ALA A 55 5.47 -5.66 -9.92
C ALA A 55 4.94 -4.54 -10.83
N ARG A 56 4.14 -4.88 -11.85
CA ARG A 56 3.60 -3.90 -12.80
C ARG A 56 2.45 -3.10 -12.20
N GLU A 57 1.59 -3.76 -11.44
CA GLU A 57 0.44 -3.18 -10.76
C GLU A 57 0.90 -2.15 -9.73
N VAL A 58 1.99 -2.43 -9.01
CA VAL A 58 2.60 -1.52 -8.05
C VAL A 58 3.16 -0.27 -8.74
N LEU A 59 3.85 -0.39 -9.87
CA LEU A 59 4.29 0.80 -10.62
C LEU A 59 3.10 1.60 -11.14
N PHE A 60 2.13 0.93 -11.75
CA PHE A 60 0.92 1.56 -12.25
C PHE A 60 0.18 2.32 -11.14
N CYS A 61 -0.03 1.70 -9.98
CA CYS A 61 -0.69 2.32 -8.83
C CYS A 61 0.10 3.48 -8.21
N GLY A 62 1.42 3.53 -8.39
CA GLY A 62 2.27 4.64 -7.94
C GLY A 62 2.26 5.85 -8.88
N ALA A 63 2.04 5.62 -10.18
CA ALA A 63 2.05 6.66 -11.20
C ALA A 63 1.06 7.80 -10.88
N ALA A 64 1.51 9.04 -11.07
CA ALA A 64 0.62 10.20 -11.06
C ALA A 64 -0.22 10.18 -12.34
N SER A 65 -1.54 10.15 -12.21
CA SER A 65 -2.46 10.22 -13.35
C SER A 65 -3.46 11.35 -13.09
N SER A 66 -3.61 12.23 -14.07
CA SER A 66 -4.65 13.28 -14.07
C SER A 66 -6.04 12.72 -14.38
N LYS A 67 -6.13 11.48 -14.90
CA LYS A 67 -7.39 10.81 -15.20
C LYS A 67 -7.90 10.08 -13.96
N GLN A 68 -9.20 10.22 -13.70
CA GLN A 68 -9.90 9.37 -12.73
C GLN A 68 -9.96 7.95 -13.30
N VAL A 69 -9.06 7.09 -12.82
CA VAL A 69 -8.94 5.69 -13.24
C VAL A 69 -9.28 4.81 -12.05
N ASP A 70 -10.14 3.83 -12.28
CA ASP A 70 -10.43 2.78 -11.30
C ASP A 70 -9.29 1.75 -11.31
N ARG A 71 -8.29 1.99 -10.46
CA ARG A 71 -7.07 1.17 -10.40
C ARG A 71 -7.34 -0.26 -9.94
N PHE A 72 -8.41 -0.51 -9.17
CA PHE A 72 -8.80 -1.88 -8.83
C PHE A 72 -9.19 -2.65 -10.09
N LYS A 73 -9.99 -2.03 -10.97
CA LYS A 73 -10.40 -2.64 -12.25
C LYS A 73 -9.23 -2.78 -13.23
N GLU A 74 -8.44 -1.72 -13.41
CA GLU A 74 -7.29 -1.75 -14.35
C GLU A 74 -6.25 -2.81 -13.96
N CYS A 75 -5.92 -2.91 -12.67
CA CYS A 75 -4.99 -3.92 -12.15
C CYS A 75 -5.65 -5.28 -11.90
N ARG A 76 -6.96 -5.42 -12.14
CA ARG A 76 -7.73 -6.66 -11.90
C ARG A 76 -7.53 -7.22 -10.50
N PHE A 77 -7.44 -6.35 -9.49
CA PHE A 77 -7.27 -6.79 -8.12
C PHE A 77 -8.50 -7.56 -7.66
N ILE A 78 -8.26 -8.71 -7.04
CA ILE A 78 -9.28 -9.48 -6.36
C ILE A 78 -9.38 -8.94 -4.94
N THR A 79 -10.54 -8.42 -4.57
CA THR A 79 -10.75 -7.80 -3.26
C THR A 79 -11.56 -8.68 -2.33
N LYS A 80 -11.21 -8.64 -1.03
CA LYS A 80 -12.03 -9.20 0.05
C LYS A 80 -12.52 -8.10 0.98
N PRO A 81 -13.70 -8.25 1.61
CA PRO A 81 -14.11 -7.35 2.69
C PRO A 81 -13.08 -7.35 3.82
N GLY A 82 -12.86 -6.19 4.45
CA GLY A 82 -12.12 -6.11 5.70
C GLY A 82 -12.90 -6.75 6.85
N ASN A 83 -12.21 -7.26 7.87
CA ASN A 83 -12.84 -7.87 9.04
C ASN A 83 -13.32 -6.81 10.04
N LEU A 84 -12.52 -5.76 10.25
CA LEU A 84 -12.71 -4.73 11.28
C LEU A 84 -12.63 -3.30 10.74
N VAL A 85 -12.25 -3.13 9.46
CA VAL A 85 -12.30 -1.86 8.73
C VAL A 85 -13.13 -2.01 7.46
N LYS A 86 -13.64 -0.88 6.94
CA LYS A 86 -14.45 -0.88 5.72
C LYS A 86 -13.61 -0.97 4.45
N ALA A 87 -12.34 -0.57 4.49
CA ALA A 87 -11.45 -0.64 3.35
C ALA A 87 -11.22 -2.13 2.94
N PRO A 88 -11.28 -2.45 1.64
CA PRO A 88 -11.10 -3.83 1.19
C PRO A 88 -9.65 -4.29 1.30
N LEU A 89 -9.47 -5.59 1.48
CA LEU A 89 -8.18 -6.29 1.35
C LEU A 89 -7.90 -6.57 -0.13
N ILE A 90 -6.63 -6.70 -0.50
CA ILE A 90 -6.21 -7.22 -1.82
C ILE A 90 -5.77 -8.67 -1.62
N GLU A 91 -6.56 -9.62 -2.15
CA GLU A 91 -6.42 -11.06 -1.85
C GLU A 91 -5.08 -11.64 -2.31
N ASN A 92 -4.56 -11.18 -3.44
CA ASN A 92 -3.31 -11.70 -4.00
C ASN A 92 -2.05 -11.02 -3.44
N CYS A 93 -2.18 -10.11 -2.47
CA CYS A 93 -1.02 -9.60 -1.74
C CYS A 93 -0.50 -10.65 -0.73
N LEU A 94 0.76 -10.51 -0.30
CA LEU A 94 1.39 -11.37 0.70
C LEU A 94 0.76 -11.21 2.09
N ALA A 95 0.38 -9.98 2.41
CA ALA A 95 -0.28 -9.64 3.65
C ALA A 95 -1.18 -8.41 3.48
N ASN A 96 -2.18 -8.28 4.34
CA ASN A 96 -3.02 -7.10 4.46
C ASN A 96 -3.10 -6.72 5.94
N PHE A 97 -2.80 -5.46 6.28
CA PHE A 97 -2.94 -4.92 7.63
C PHE A 97 -4.08 -3.91 7.69
N GLU A 98 -5.16 -4.28 8.36
CA GLU A 98 -6.30 -3.40 8.61
C GLU A 98 -5.95 -2.43 9.72
N CYS A 99 -6.03 -1.13 9.43
CA CYS A 99 -5.57 -0.08 10.32
C CYS A 99 -6.66 0.95 10.60
N ARG A 100 -6.79 1.37 11.87
CA ARG A 100 -7.55 2.55 12.27
C ARG A 100 -6.61 3.69 12.57
N VAL A 101 -6.87 4.86 12.01
CA VAL A 101 -6.04 6.05 12.21
C VAL A 101 -6.19 6.50 13.67
N ILE A 102 -5.07 6.55 14.39
CA ILE A 102 -5.01 7.00 15.79
C ILE A 102 -4.32 8.36 15.93
N ASN A 103 -3.52 8.77 14.93
CA ASN A 103 -2.88 10.07 14.91
C ASN A 103 -2.53 10.48 13.48
N GLN A 104 -2.32 11.78 13.28
CA GLN A 104 -1.91 12.36 12.01
C GLN A 104 -0.91 13.49 12.26
N VAL A 105 0.14 13.56 11.46
CA VAL A 105 1.18 14.60 11.57
C VAL A 105 1.36 15.28 10.23
N ASP A 106 1.28 16.61 10.23
CA ASP A 106 1.61 17.41 9.05
C ASP A 106 3.11 17.38 8.78
N ALA A 107 3.48 17.03 7.55
CA ALA A 107 4.85 16.83 7.12
C ALA A 107 5.11 17.54 5.78
N GLY A 108 4.76 18.82 5.68
CA GLY A 108 4.92 19.60 4.45
C GLY A 108 3.79 19.35 3.46
N ASP A 109 4.10 18.79 2.29
CA ASP A 109 3.15 18.42 1.23
C ASP A 109 2.47 17.06 1.47
N HIS A 110 2.92 16.33 2.49
CA HIS A 110 2.36 15.06 2.95
C HIS A 110 1.74 15.20 4.34
N THR A 111 0.85 14.27 4.66
CA THR A 111 0.47 13.95 6.03
C THR A 111 0.92 12.53 6.35
N ILE A 112 1.53 12.36 7.52
CA ILE A 112 1.84 11.05 8.06
C ILE A 112 0.62 10.58 8.83
N PHE A 113 -0.01 9.51 8.37
CA PHE A 113 -1.06 8.81 9.09
C PHE A 113 -0.43 7.74 9.97
N VAL A 114 -0.76 7.74 11.25
CA VAL A 114 -0.40 6.68 12.19
C VAL A 114 -1.64 5.83 12.43
N GLY A 115 -1.56 4.55 12.05
CA GLY A 115 -2.64 3.59 12.21
C GLY A 115 -2.30 2.50 13.21
N GLU A 116 -3.22 2.20 14.12
CA GLU A 116 -3.21 0.97 14.91
C GLU A 116 -3.68 -0.20 14.05
N VAL A 117 -2.89 -1.28 14.02
CA VAL A 117 -3.23 -2.52 13.32
C VAL A 117 -4.25 -3.28 14.15
N VAL A 118 -5.49 -3.34 13.65
CA VAL A 118 -6.61 -4.00 14.36
C VAL A 118 -6.85 -5.43 13.87
N SER A 119 -6.43 -5.76 12.64
CA SER A 119 -6.53 -7.09 12.04
C SER A 119 -5.41 -7.26 11.01
N ALA A 120 -4.96 -8.49 10.83
CA ALA A 120 -3.96 -8.84 9.82
C ALA A 120 -4.37 -10.13 9.12
N TRP A 121 -4.22 -10.14 7.81
CA TRP A 121 -4.36 -11.32 6.97
C TRP A 121 -3.04 -11.60 6.26
N MET A 122 -2.70 -12.87 6.11
CA MET A 122 -1.47 -13.30 5.43
C MET A 122 -1.81 -14.40 4.44
N HIS A 123 -1.20 -14.32 3.25
CA HIS A 123 -1.37 -15.33 2.22
C HIS A 123 -0.76 -16.65 2.69
N GLU A 124 -1.43 -17.77 2.39
CA GLU A 124 -0.97 -19.12 2.79
C GLU A 124 0.38 -19.54 2.17
N LYS A 125 0.78 -18.93 1.05
CA LYS A 125 1.96 -19.27 0.25
C LYS A 125 2.63 -17.97 -0.23
N PRO A 126 3.20 -17.18 0.69
CA PRO A 126 3.77 -15.90 0.31
C PRO A 126 5.00 -16.11 -0.59
N THR A 127 5.07 -15.34 -1.66
CA THR A 127 6.27 -15.22 -2.51
C THR A 127 7.21 -14.16 -1.95
N ALA A 128 8.22 -13.73 -2.72
CA ALA A 128 9.11 -12.68 -2.29
C ALA A 128 8.40 -11.32 -2.17
N ASN A 129 8.73 -10.60 -1.10
CA ASN A 129 8.34 -9.21 -0.88
C ASN A 129 8.89 -8.33 -2.02
N LEU A 130 7.99 -7.59 -2.65
CA LEU A 130 8.36 -6.56 -3.62
C LEU A 130 8.72 -5.24 -2.91
N MET A 131 9.91 -4.73 -3.24
CA MET A 131 10.47 -3.50 -2.68
C MET A 131 10.72 -2.45 -3.78
N LEU A 132 10.73 -1.18 -3.38
CA LEU A 132 11.38 -0.13 -4.18
C LEU A 132 12.90 -0.35 -4.10
N VAL A 133 13.56 -0.51 -5.23
CA VAL A 133 15.00 -0.89 -5.30
C VAL A 133 15.78 0.07 -6.19
N GLY A 134 17.08 0.20 -5.93
CA GLY A 134 18.01 0.88 -6.82
C GLY A 134 18.64 -0.10 -7.84
N LEU A 135 19.79 0.29 -8.37
CA LEU A 135 20.59 -0.51 -9.31
C LEU A 135 21.66 -1.36 -8.59
N GLU A 136 21.58 -1.48 -7.27
CA GLU A 136 22.53 -2.25 -6.49
C GLU A 136 22.44 -3.74 -6.84
N SER A 137 23.58 -4.44 -6.85
CA SER A 137 23.68 -5.84 -7.24
C SER A 137 22.90 -6.80 -6.34
N GLY A 138 22.46 -6.36 -5.16
CA GLY A 138 21.69 -7.15 -4.20
C GLY A 138 20.23 -7.36 -4.60
N TYR A 139 19.74 -6.69 -5.65
CA TYR A 139 18.34 -6.76 -6.06
C TYR A 139 18.15 -7.36 -7.45
N LYS A 140 17.04 -8.07 -7.62
CA LYS A 140 16.51 -8.46 -8.93
C LYS A 140 15.38 -7.50 -9.25
N VAL A 141 15.64 -6.56 -10.17
CA VAL A 141 14.60 -5.67 -10.69
C VAL A 141 13.60 -6.50 -11.48
N LEU A 142 12.31 -6.34 -11.16
CA LEU A 142 11.20 -7.06 -11.81
C LEU A 142 10.39 -6.15 -12.72
N ALA A 143 10.31 -4.85 -12.40
CA ALA A 143 9.70 -3.85 -13.27
C ALA A 143 10.34 -2.47 -13.05
N GLU A 144 10.30 -1.63 -14.09
CA GLU A 144 10.81 -0.27 -14.10
C GLU A 144 9.87 0.64 -14.90
N GLU A 145 9.61 1.84 -14.36
CA GLU A 145 8.88 2.90 -15.04
C GLU A 145 9.45 4.27 -14.64
N GLY A 146 10.08 4.96 -15.59
CA GLY A 146 10.77 6.22 -15.33
C GLY A 146 11.86 6.07 -14.25
N PRO A 147 11.85 6.87 -13.17
CA PRO A 147 12.84 6.74 -12.09
C PRO A 147 12.53 5.61 -11.10
N TYR A 148 11.37 4.96 -11.19
CA TYR A 148 10.91 3.99 -10.20
C TYR A 148 11.22 2.57 -10.65
N ARG A 149 11.85 1.80 -9.76
CA ARG A 149 12.17 0.39 -9.96
C ARG A 149 11.66 -0.41 -8.78
N VAL A 150 11.01 -1.52 -9.08
CA VAL A 150 10.56 -2.48 -8.06
C VAL A 150 11.17 -3.84 -8.31
N GLY A 151 11.50 -4.53 -7.22
CA GLY A 151 12.21 -5.80 -7.30
C GLY A 151 12.24 -6.53 -5.97
N VAL A 152 12.97 -7.63 -5.96
CA VAL A 152 13.12 -8.52 -4.81
C VAL A 152 14.60 -8.62 -4.43
N VAL A 153 14.89 -9.02 -3.18
CA VAL A 153 16.26 -9.39 -2.79
C VAL A 153 16.71 -10.57 -3.65
N ARG A 154 17.93 -10.51 -4.21
CA ARG A 154 18.54 -11.70 -4.80
C ARG A 154 18.93 -12.65 -3.67
N HIS A 155 18.38 -13.85 -3.70
CA HIS A 155 18.97 -14.94 -2.95
C HIS A 155 20.25 -15.36 -3.66
N HIS A 156 21.37 -15.37 -2.95
CA HIS A 156 22.59 -16.02 -3.42
C HIS A 156 22.38 -17.52 -3.22
N ASP A 157 22.31 -18.26 -4.32
CA ASP A 157 22.45 -19.72 -4.31
C ASP A 157 23.89 -20.11 -3.91
#